data_AF-A0AA35S8V5-F1
#
_entry.id   AF-A0AA35S8V5-F1
#
_cell.length_a   1.000
_cell.length_b   1.000
_cell.length_c   1.000
_cell.angle_alpha   90.00
_cell.angle_beta   90.00
_cell.angle_gamma   90.00
#
_symmetry.space_group_name_H-M   'P 1'
#
loop_
_entity.id
_entity.type
_entity.pdbx_description
1 polymer ?
#
loop_
_entity_poly.entity_id
_entity_poly.type
_entity_poly.pdbx_seq_one_letter_code
_entity_poly.pdbx_strand_id
1 'polypeptide(L)'
;MADVLDSFYDLEDKELQDAHLFGLIRPNAVKRRRPRAGGNTSRLATYTYTVRSVGKTETVCQRAFASLHGISIGRVRRIAKASATAICAPKD
;
A
#
# COMPACT_ATOMS: atom_id res chain seq x y z
N MET A 1 23.49 -6.51 5.37
CA MET A 1 22.18 -7.12 5.00
C MET A 1 21.14 -6.44 5.86
N ALA A 2 20.88 -5.16 5.57
CA ALA A 2 19.89 -4.34 6.26
C ALA A 2 18.93 -3.85 5.16
N ASP A 3 18.17 -4.82 4.67
CA ASP A 3 17.51 -4.80 3.37
C ASP A 3 16.00 -4.60 3.60
N VAL A 4 15.49 -3.39 3.34
CA VAL A 4 14.05 -3.03 3.26
C VAL A 4 13.26 -3.03 4.57
N LEU A 5 13.56 -3.99 5.44
CA LEU A 5 12.77 -4.36 6.60
C LEU A 5 13.24 -3.66 7.87
N ASP A 6 14.55 -3.44 8.01
CA ASP A 6 15.11 -2.78 9.19
C ASP A 6 14.50 -1.38 9.36
N SER A 7 14.40 -0.59 8.30
CA SER A 7 13.77 0.74 8.38
C SER A 7 12.28 0.71 8.74
N PHE A 8 11.61 -0.43 8.60
CA PHE A 8 10.21 -0.60 9.02
C PHE A 8 10.11 -1.15 10.44
N TYR A 9 10.99 -2.09 10.82
CA TYR A 9 11.00 -2.71 12.14
C TYR A 9 11.69 -1.84 13.22
N ASP A 10 12.55 -0.90 12.81
CA ASP A 10 13.14 0.12 13.68
C ASP A 10 12.12 1.20 14.10
N LEU A 11 10.95 1.24 13.43
CA LEU A 11 9.87 2.16 13.79
C LEU A 11 9.07 1.55 14.95
N GLU A 12 9.34 2.03 16.16
CA GLU A 12 8.63 1.59 17.38
C GLU A 12 7.14 1.98 17.37
N ASP A 13 6.79 3.06 16.69
CA ASP A 13 5.42 3.57 16.65
C ASP A 13 4.64 3.06 15.43
N LYS A 14 3.42 2.61 15.69
CA LYS A 14 2.46 2.16 14.68
C LYS A 14 2.10 3.27 13.71
N GLU A 15 2.01 4.52 14.18
CA GLU A 15 1.72 5.67 13.31
C GLU A 15 2.87 5.91 12.32
N LEU A 16 4.12 5.81 12.78
CA LEU A 16 5.31 5.94 11.94
C LEU A 16 5.38 4.81 10.91
N GLN A 17 5.06 3.58 11.31
CA GLN A 17 4.96 2.45 10.40
C GLN A 17 3.89 2.68 9.31
N ASP A 18 2.71 3.17 9.69
CA ASP A 18 1.62 3.43 8.73
C ASP A 18 1.96 4.60 7.80
N ALA A 19 2.66 5.62 8.30
CA ALA A 19 3.18 6.71 7.47
C ALA A 19 4.23 6.23 6.46
N HIS A 20 5.14 5.35 6.88
CA HIS A 20 6.11 4.73 5.98
C HIS A 20 5.41 3.90 4.88
N LEU A 21 4.46 3.04 5.26
CA LEU A 21 3.67 2.24 4.31
C LEU A 21 2.83 3.12 3.38
N PHE A 22 2.29 4.24 3.87
CA PHE A 22 1.54 5.19 3.07
C PHE A 22 2.39 5.77 1.94
N GLY A 23 3.64 6.12 2.20
CA GLY A 23 4.58 6.61 1.18
C GLY A 23 4.92 5.59 0.08
N LEU A 24 4.76 4.30 0.38
CA LEU A 24 5.02 3.19 -0.54
C LEU A 24 3.79 2.78 -1.37
N ILE A 25 2.61 3.30 -1.05
CA ILE A 25 1.35 2.99 -1.73
C ILE A 25 0.94 4.18 -2.59
N ARG A 26 0.90 3.99 -3.91
CA ARG A 26 0.44 5.02 -4.84
C ARG A 26 -0.96 4.71 -5.38
N PRO A 27 -1.95 5.60 -5.17
CA PRO A 27 -3.25 5.49 -5.83
C PRO A 27 -3.10 5.88 -7.31
N ASN A 28 -3.64 5.04 -8.18
CA ASN A 28 -3.68 5.26 -9.62
C ASN A 28 -5.14 5.32 -10.09
N ALA A 29 -5.43 6.29 -10.97
CA ALA A 29 -6.73 6.40 -11.62
C ALA A 29 -7.05 5.14 -12.44
N VAL A 30 -8.31 4.72 -12.42
CA VAL A 30 -8.78 3.55 -13.17
C VAL A 30 -8.75 3.86 -14.66
N LYS A 31 -7.72 3.40 -15.38
CA LYS A 31 -7.50 3.73 -16.80
C LYS A 31 -8.57 3.18 -17.76
N ARG A 32 -9.15 2.01 -17.48
CA ARG A 32 -10.20 1.42 -18.32
C ARG A 32 -11.07 0.46 -17.54
N ARG A 33 -12.38 0.49 -17.78
CA ARG A 33 -13.35 -0.51 -17.29
C ARG A 33 -13.80 -1.40 -18.44
N ARG A 34 -13.88 -2.70 -18.20
CA ARG A 34 -14.68 -3.60 -19.03
C ARG A 34 -15.97 -3.86 -18.26
N PRO A 35 -17.11 -3.28 -18.64
CA PRO A 35 -18.37 -3.59 -17.99
C PRO A 35 -18.63 -5.10 -18.14
N ARG A 36 -18.82 -5.78 -17.00
CA ARG A 36 -19.32 -7.16 -16.98
C ARG A 36 -20.82 -7.06 -16.72
N ALA A 37 -21.63 -7.83 -17.45
CA ALA A 37 -23.07 -7.87 -17.22
C ALA A 37 -23.35 -8.15 -15.73
N GLY A 38 -24.07 -7.23 -15.07
CA GLY A 38 -24.47 -7.36 -13.66
C GLY A 38 -23.48 -6.85 -12.59
N GLY A 39 -22.32 -6.27 -12.95
CA GLY A 39 -21.31 -5.86 -11.97
C GLY A 39 -21.39 -4.40 -11.52
N ASN A 40 -22.09 -4.10 -10.42
CA ASN A 40 -22.21 -2.75 -9.86
C ASN A 40 -21.08 -2.36 -8.87
N THR A 41 -19.89 -3.00 -8.97
CA THR A 41 -18.78 -2.70 -8.05
C THR A 41 -17.93 -1.55 -8.59
N SER A 42 -18.19 -0.33 -8.13
CA SER A 42 -17.41 0.85 -8.53
C SER A 42 -16.08 0.93 -7.77
N ARG A 43 -15.03 0.26 -8.27
CA ARG A 43 -13.66 0.59 -7.80
C ARG A 43 -13.32 2.01 -8.26
N LEU A 44 -13.06 2.90 -7.31
CA LEU A 44 -12.72 4.31 -7.54
C LEU A 44 -11.23 4.49 -7.88
N ALA A 45 -10.36 3.64 -7.35
CA ALA A 45 -8.93 3.68 -7.57
C ALA A 45 -8.33 2.27 -7.73
N THR A 46 -7.17 2.21 -8.39
CA THR A 46 -6.24 1.08 -8.35
C THR A 46 -5.02 1.47 -7.51
N TYR A 47 -4.31 0.50 -6.95
CA TYR A 47 -3.16 0.77 -6.07
C TYR A 47 -1.91 0.07 -6.59
N THR A 48 -0.81 0.80 -6.62
CA THR A 48 0.52 0.24 -6.84
C THR A 48 1.27 0.23 -5.53
N TYR A 49 1.81 -0.93 -5.18
CA TYR A 49 2.63 -1.15 -4.00
C TYR A 49 4.09 -1.21 -4.45
N THR A 50 4.92 -0.34 -3.91
CA THR A 50 6.35 -0.31 -4.23
C THR A 50 7.16 -0.71 -3.01
N VAL A 51 8.21 -1.49 -3.22
CA VAL A 51 9.17 -1.87 -2.19
C VAL A 51 10.55 -1.40 -2.64
N ARG A 52 11.31 -0.79 -1.74
CA ARG A 52 12.67 -0.31 -2.03
C ARG A 52 13.66 -1.29 -1.44
N SER A 53 14.44 -1.94 -2.30
CA SER A 53 15.62 -2.73 -1.96
C SER A 53 16.89 -1.97 -2.32
N VAL A 54 18.05 -2.41 -1.83
CA VAL A 54 19.34 -1.74 -2.05
C VAL A 54 19.56 -1.49 -3.55
N GLY A 55 19.43 -0.23 -3.94
CA GLY A 55 19.59 0.24 -5.33
C GLY A 55 18.42 -0.02 -6.29
N LYS A 56 17.30 -0.64 -5.86
CA LYS A 56 16.17 -0.97 -6.73
C LYS A 56 14.83 -0.67 -6.10
N THR A 57 13.91 -0.11 -6.89
CA THR A 57 12.49 0.01 -6.51
C THR A 57 11.68 -0.98 -7.34
N GLU A 58 11.01 -1.91 -6.68
CA GLU A 58 10.21 -2.94 -7.34
C GLU A 58 8.72 -2.76 -7.03
N THR A 59 7.87 -3.02 -8.02
CA THR A 59 6.41 -3.00 -7.85
C THR A 59 5.92 -4.40 -7.52
N VAL A 60 5.20 -4.54 -6.42
CA VAL A 60 4.71 -5.82 -5.92
C VAL A 60 3.19 -5.85 -5.87
N CYS A 61 2.63 -7.05 -5.75
CA CYS A 61 1.21 -7.21 -5.49
C CYS A 61 0.89 -6.95 -4.00
N GLN A 62 -0.38 -6.73 -3.69
CA GLN A 62 -0.83 -6.48 -2.31
C GLN A 62 -0.43 -7.60 -1.33
N ARG A 63 -0.50 -8.87 -1.77
CA ARG A 63 -0.18 -10.02 -0.90
C ARG A 63 1.32 -10.09 -0.61
N ALA A 64 2.15 -9.85 -1.62
CA ALA A 64 3.60 -9.79 -1.45
C ALA A 64 3.99 -8.63 -0.53
N PHE A 65 3.39 -7.45 -0.73
CA PHE A 65 3.62 -6.29 0.15
C PHE A 65 3.28 -6.61 1.62
N ALA A 66 2.12 -7.22 1.87
CA ALA A 66 1.71 -7.63 3.20
C ALA A 66 2.66 -8.66 3.82
N SER A 67 3.09 -9.64 3.03
CA SER A 67 4.00 -10.70 3.47
C SER A 67 5.41 -10.18 3.78
N LEU A 68 5.92 -9.26 2.97
CA LEU A 68 7.25 -8.67 3.17
C LEU A 68 7.29 -7.86 4.47
N HIS A 69 6.29 -7.02 4.70
CA HIS A 69 6.22 -6.17 5.89
C HIS A 69 5.63 -6.88 7.13
N GLY A 70 5.26 -8.16 7.05
CA GLY A 70 4.68 -8.90 8.18
C GLY A 70 3.33 -8.36 8.66
N ILE A 71 2.56 -7.68 7.80
CA ILE A 71 1.30 -7.02 8.15
C ILE A 71 0.08 -7.71 7.55
N SER A 72 -1.09 -7.50 8.17
CA SER A 72 -2.34 -8.02 7.63
C SER A 72 -2.74 -7.32 6.33
N ILE A 73 -3.38 -8.05 5.42
CA ILE A 73 -3.96 -7.49 4.19
C ILE A 73 -4.99 -6.39 4.52
N GLY A 74 -5.71 -6.54 5.64
CA GLY A 74 -6.66 -5.54 6.14
C GLY A 74 -6.00 -4.19 6.42
N ARG A 75 -4.84 -4.17 7.08
CA ARG A 75 -4.05 -2.96 7.35
C ARG A 75 -3.64 -2.28 6.05
N VAL A 76 -3.10 -3.05 5.09
CA VAL A 76 -2.74 -2.54 3.76
C VAL A 76 -3.93 -1.92 3.01
N ARG A 77 -5.12 -2.55 3.09
CA ARG A 77 -6.34 -2.01 2.47
C ARG A 77 -6.77 -0.69 3.10
N ARG A 78 -6.65 -0.55 4.42
CA ARG A 78 -7.01 0.68 5.14
C ARG A 78 -6.12 1.84 4.69
N ILE A 79 -4.81 1.62 4.69
CA ILE A 79 -3.82 2.63 4.27
C ILE A 79 -4.01 3.00 2.79
N ALA A 80 -4.27 2.00 1.92
CA ALA A 80 -4.55 2.26 0.51
C ALA A 80 -5.83 3.08 0.30
N LYS A 81 -6.89 2.84 1.08
CA LYS A 81 -8.10 3.68 1.03
C LYS A 81 -7.81 5.12 1.46
N ALA A 82 -7.03 5.29 2.54
CA ALA A 82 -6.62 6.60 3.01
C ALA A 82 -5.77 7.36 1.98
N SER A 83 -4.89 6.67 1.24
CA SER A 83 -4.09 7.30 0.19
C SER A 83 -4.92 7.77 -1.00
N ALA A 84 -6.05 7.11 -1.30
CA ALA A 84 -6.97 7.56 -2.34
C ALA A 84 -7.76 8.83 -1.97
N THR A 85 -8.00 9.09 -0.67
CA THR A 85 -8.78 10.25 -0.19
C THR A 85 -7.94 11.49 0.12
N ALA A 86 -6.60 11.38 0.07
CA ALA A 86 -5.65 12.49 0.17
C ALA A 86 -5.67 13.31 1.49
N ILE A 87 -5.76 12.66 2.66
CA ILE A 87 -5.76 13.37 3.97
C ILE A 87 -4.74 12.76 4.95
N CYS A 88 -3.54 12.39 4.50
CA CYS A 88 -2.44 11.85 5.34
C CYS A 88 -2.61 10.38 5.73
N ALA A 89 -1.56 9.79 6.32
CA ALA A 89 -1.59 8.44 6.86
C ALA A 89 -2.71 8.33 7.92
N PRO A 90 -3.51 7.24 7.92
CA PRO A 90 -4.60 7.08 8.86
C PRO A 90 -4.03 7.04 10.29
N LYS A 91 -4.44 8.00 11.12
CA LYS A 91 -4.21 7.96 12.57
C LYS A 91 -5.31 7.07 13.15
N ASP A 92 -4.92 5.98 13.81
CA ASP A 92 -5.85 5.11 14.55
C ASP A 92 -6.20 5.75 15.91
#